data_AF-A0A1X6MWK4-F1
#
_entry.id   AF-A0A1X6MWK4-F1
#
_cell.length_a   1.000
_cell.length_b   1.000
_cell.length_c   1.000
_cell.angle_alpha   90.00
_cell.angle_beta   90.00
_cell.angle_gamma   90.00
#
_symmetry.space_group_name_H-M   'P 1'
#
loop_
_entity.id
_entity.type
_entity.pdbx_description
1 polymer ?
#
loop_
_entity_poly.entity_id
_entity_poly.type
_entity_poly.pdbx_seq_one_letter_code
_entity_poly.pdbx_strand_id
1 'polypeptide(L)'
;VLHVLERPPVLFPRLSLTPRTTLNPTGHPFSAPALSAFRDGWRAWDLITLGMVPPALLHAQPIDLRHKPLFYLGHLPTFLNLLLSAALNEQPVGPARFAAIFERGIDPHVDDPEHCHAHSEVPQRDEDWPALGEVLAYRDRVRARLAALYRELEAGERVLTRRLARTLVMVLEHDGFHIEVRMLFRITAAARADPD
;
A
#
# COMPACT_ATOMS: atom_id res chain seq x y z
N VAL A 1 2.81 -13.80 35.30
CA VAL A 1 3.08 -14.24 33.91
C VAL A 1 1.90 -13.81 33.07
N LEU A 2 2.10 -12.96 32.06
CA LEU A 2 1.03 -12.53 31.16
C LEU A 2 0.79 -13.69 30.17
N HIS A 3 -0.36 -14.35 30.28
CA HIS A 3 -0.75 -15.40 29.36
C HIS A 3 -1.52 -14.76 28.20
N VAL A 4 -0.94 -14.83 27.00
CA VAL A 4 -1.61 -14.45 25.76
C VAL A 4 -2.37 -15.68 25.26
N LEU A 5 -3.70 -15.66 25.38
CA LEU A 5 -4.57 -16.78 24.99
C LEU A 5 -4.67 -16.94 23.47
N GLU A 6 -4.54 -15.84 22.72
CA GLU A 6 -4.55 -15.83 21.26
C GLU A 6 -3.43 -14.95 20.73
N ARG A 7 -2.67 -15.47 19.76
CA ARG A 7 -1.64 -14.68 19.09
C ARG A 7 -2.30 -13.88 17.96
N PRO A 8 -1.97 -12.59 17.82
CA PRO A 8 -2.50 -11.82 16.71
C PRO A 8 -2.00 -12.39 15.38
N PRO A 9 -2.83 -12.36 14.32
CA PRO A 9 -2.51 -12.94 13.02
C PRO A 9 -1.34 -12.22 12.33
N VAL A 10 -1.05 -10.98 12.73
CA VAL A 10 0.09 -10.19 12.24
C VAL A 10 0.82 -9.58 13.42
N LEU A 11 2.15 -9.67 13.40
CA LEU A 11 3.06 -9.09 14.39
C LEU A 11 4.15 -8.32 13.67
N PHE A 12 4.46 -7.12 14.15
CA PHE A 12 5.59 -6.34 13.66
C PHE A 12 6.78 -6.49 14.61
N PRO A 13 7.99 -6.79 14.09
CA PRO A 13 9.17 -6.81 14.93
C PRO A 13 9.50 -5.41 15.45
N ARG A 14 10.11 -5.34 16.64
CA ARG A 14 10.64 -4.07 17.17
C ARG A 14 11.75 -3.56 16.24
N LEU A 15 11.91 -2.25 16.12
CA LEU A 15 13.00 -1.64 15.33
C LEU A 15 14.39 -2.12 15.79
N SER A 16 14.57 -2.40 17.08
CA SER A 16 15.80 -2.97 17.64
C SER A 16 16.10 -4.40 17.16
N LEU A 17 15.13 -5.06 16.54
CA LEU A 17 15.21 -6.40 15.96
C LEU A 17 15.23 -6.36 14.42
N THR A 18 15.57 -5.21 13.83
CA THR A 18 15.72 -5.07 12.37
C THR A 18 16.72 -6.12 11.87
N PRO A 19 16.33 -6.99 10.92
CA PRO A 19 17.19 -8.07 10.47
C PRO A 19 18.38 -7.51 9.69
N ARG A 20 19.54 -8.13 9.90
CA ARG A 20 20.70 -7.91 9.03
C ARG A 20 20.45 -8.65 7.71
N THR A 21 20.67 -7.97 6.60
CA THR A 21 20.55 -8.54 5.26
C THR A 21 21.78 -8.16 4.44
N THR A 22 21.95 -8.78 3.26
CA THR A 22 22.99 -8.39 2.30
C THR A 22 22.90 -6.89 1.95
N LEU A 23 21.69 -6.34 1.89
CA LEU A 23 21.42 -4.93 1.57
C LEU A 23 21.48 -3.99 2.78
N ASN A 24 21.42 -4.54 4.00
CA ASN A 24 21.53 -3.81 5.26
C ASN A 24 22.39 -4.60 6.27
N PRO A 25 23.73 -4.63 6.09
CA PRO A 25 24.61 -5.47 6.90
C PRO A 25 24.67 -5.07 8.38
N THR A 26 24.41 -3.80 8.68
CA THR A 26 24.42 -3.27 10.05
C THR A 26 23.09 -3.54 10.78
N GLY A 27 22.02 -3.87 10.05
CA GLY A 27 20.68 -4.01 10.63
C GLY A 27 20.12 -2.68 11.13
N HIS A 28 20.51 -1.56 10.51
CA HIS A 28 20.05 -0.24 10.94
C HIS A 28 18.58 -0.02 10.50
N PRO A 29 17.67 0.39 11.40
CA PRO A 29 16.24 0.47 11.10
C PRO A 29 15.89 1.51 10.01
N PHE A 30 16.75 2.51 9.81
CA PHE A 30 16.54 3.57 8.81
C PHE A 30 17.38 3.39 7.53
N SER A 31 17.91 2.19 7.30
CA SER A 31 18.57 1.82 6.03
C SER A 31 17.55 1.22 5.05
N ALA A 32 18.02 0.68 3.91
CA ALA A 32 17.15 0.02 2.96
C ALA A 32 16.31 -1.08 3.67
N PRO A 33 14.98 -1.07 3.51
CA PRO A 33 14.12 -2.02 4.18
C PRO A 33 14.37 -3.44 3.67
N ALA A 34 14.14 -4.44 4.51
CA ALA A 34 14.15 -5.83 4.10
C ALA A 34 12.84 -6.20 3.37
N LEU A 35 12.89 -7.16 2.45
CA LEU A 35 11.68 -7.68 1.81
C LEU A 35 10.65 -8.22 2.82
N SER A 36 11.11 -8.72 3.98
CA SER A 36 10.22 -9.16 5.05
C SER A 36 9.34 -8.03 5.59
N ALA A 37 9.84 -6.80 5.68
CA ALA A 37 9.07 -5.65 6.16
C ALA A 37 7.89 -5.34 5.22
N PHE A 38 8.11 -5.41 3.90
CA PHE A 38 7.02 -5.31 2.92
C PHE A 38 6.02 -6.44 3.07
N ARG A 39 6.48 -7.68 3.22
CA ARG A 39 5.59 -8.84 3.40
C ARG A 39 4.73 -8.73 4.65
N ASP A 40 5.27 -8.21 5.75
CA ASP A 40 4.51 -7.99 6.98
C ASP A 40 3.48 -6.86 6.80
N GLY A 41 3.86 -5.77 6.13
CA GLY A 41 2.92 -4.71 5.73
C GLY A 41 1.80 -5.22 4.82
N TRP A 42 2.12 -6.05 3.83
CA TRP A 42 1.14 -6.67 2.93
C TRP A 42 0.18 -7.60 3.66
N ARG A 43 0.67 -8.40 4.61
CA ARG A 43 -0.18 -9.26 5.45
C ARG A 43 -1.14 -8.44 6.30
N ALA A 44 -0.65 -7.36 6.91
CA ALA A 44 -1.51 -6.43 7.65
C ALA A 44 -2.57 -5.81 6.74
N TRP A 45 -2.15 -5.28 5.60
CA TRP A 45 -3.05 -4.67 4.62
C TRP A 45 -4.13 -5.63 4.13
N ASP A 46 -3.74 -6.86 3.76
CA ASP A 46 -4.67 -7.87 3.27
C ASP A 46 -5.64 -8.31 4.37
N LEU A 47 -5.18 -8.45 5.61
CA LEU A 47 -6.06 -8.71 6.76
C LEU A 47 -7.09 -7.59 6.93
N ILE A 48 -6.66 -6.33 6.91
CA ILE A 48 -7.53 -5.17 7.12
C ILE A 48 -8.57 -5.05 6.01
N THR A 49 -8.14 -5.20 4.76
CA THR A 49 -8.96 -4.86 3.59
C THR A 49 -9.75 -6.03 3.02
N LEU A 50 -9.28 -7.27 3.19
CA LEU A 50 -9.94 -8.47 2.67
C LEU A 50 -10.45 -9.39 3.79
N GLY A 51 -9.80 -9.38 4.95
CA GLY A 51 -10.24 -10.19 6.10
C GLY A 51 -11.31 -9.50 6.95
N MET A 52 -11.20 -8.19 7.14
CA MET A 52 -12.05 -7.46 8.07
C MET A 52 -13.10 -6.55 7.41
N VAL A 53 -13.01 -6.29 6.10
CA VAL A 53 -13.99 -5.50 5.35
C VAL A 53 -14.82 -6.46 4.50
N PRO A 54 -16.14 -6.58 4.73
CA PRO A 54 -17.01 -7.40 3.90
C PRO A 54 -16.94 -6.97 2.43
N PRO A 55 -16.91 -7.91 1.46
CA PRO A 55 -16.88 -7.57 0.04
C PRO A 55 -18.00 -6.62 -0.41
N ALA A 56 -19.18 -6.73 0.20
CA ALA A 56 -20.33 -5.85 -0.08
C ALA A 56 -20.06 -4.37 0.22
N LEU A 57 -19.08 -4.05 1.08
CA LEU A 57 -18.72 -2.67 1.42
C LEU A 57 -17.60 -2.11 0.55
N LEU A 58 -17.09 -2.85 -0.44
CA LEU A 58 -15.96 -2.40 -1.25
C LEU A 58 -16.26 -1.14 -2.09
N HIS A 59 -17.53 -0.93 -2.41
CA HIS A 59 -18.04 0.23 -3.14
C HIS A 59 -18.72 1.26 -2.23
N ALA A 60 -18.79 1.02 -0.92
CA ALA A 60 -19.37 1.98 0.01
C ALA A 60 -18.46 3.20 0.16
N GLN A 61 -19.04 4.40 0.17
CA GLN A 61 -18.34 5.66 0.43
C GLN A 61 -18.98 6.37 1.63
N PRO A 62 -18.73 5.90 2.86
CA PRO A 62 -19.38 6.43 4.06
C PRO A 62 -18.85 7.82 4.48
N ILE A 63 -17.78 8.30 3.84
CA ILE A 63 -17.16 9.62 4.08
C ILE A 63 -16.89 10.23 2.71
N ASP A 64 -17.55 11.35 2.40
CA ASP A 64 -17.52 11.96 1.07
C ASP A 64 -16.09 12.33 0.61
N LEU A 65 -15.27 12.82 1.54
CA LEU A 65 -13.87 13.21 1.29
C LEU A 65 -12.91 12.02 1.09
N ARG A 66 -13.40 10.78 1.11
CA ARG A 66 -12.57 9.57 0.99
C ARG A 66 -13.05 8.68 -0.14
N HIS A 67 -12.10 8.03 -0.81
CA HIS A 67 -12.44 7.08 -1.87
C HIS A 67 -13.03 5.78 -1.30
N LYS A 68 -13.76 5.07 -2.15
CA LYS A 68 -14.30 3.73 -1.86
C LYS A 68 -13.17 2.76 -1.48
N PRO A 69 -13.39 1.77 -0.60
CA PRO A 69 -12.36 0.80 -0.21
C PRO A 69 -11.62 0.13 -1.36
N LEU A 70 -12.31 -0.16 -2.47
CA LEU A 70 -11.71 -0.74 -3.68
C LEU A 70 -10.57 0.11 -4.24
N PHE A 71 -10.68 1.44 -4.16
CA PHE A 71 -9.63 2.36 -4.59
C PHE A 71 -8.30 2.04 -3.91
N TYR A 72 -8.30 1.88 -2.60
CA TYR A 72 -7.08 1.68 -1.84
C TYR A 72 -6.41 0.33 -2.14
N LEU A 73 -7.18 -0.69 -2.54
CA LEU A 73 -6.62 -1.98 -2.97
C LEU A 73 -5.77 -1.86 -4.24
N GLY A 74 -6.14 -0.95 -5.16
CA GLY A 74 -5.35 -0.63 -6.35
C GLY A 74 -4.32 0.46 -6.13
N HIS A 75 -4.56 1.39 -5.21
CA HIS A 75 -3.70 2.54 -4.93
C HIS A 75 -2.29 2.13 -4.48
N LEU A 76 -2.18 1.32 -3.43
CA LEU A 76 -0.87 0.89 -2.90
C LEU A 76 0.01 0.19 -3.96
N PRO A 77 -0.47 -0.82 -4.69
CA PRO A 77 0.33 -1.42 -5.75
C PRO A 77 0.62 -0.45 -6.90
N THR A 78 -0.28 0.47 -7.24
CA THR A 78 0.02 1.51 -8.24
C THR A 78 1.11 2.47 -7.80
N PHE A 79 1.09 2.93 -6.54
CA PHE A 79 2.13 3.78 -5.99
C PHE A 79 3.51 3.11 -6.06
N LEU A 80 3.61 1.86 -5.60
CA LEU A 80 4.82 1.05 -5.72
C LEU A 80 5.25 0.88 -7.19
N ASN A 81 4.31 0.53 -8.08
CA ASN A 81 4.60 0.28 -9.49
C ASN A 81 5.18 1.51 -10.18
N LEU A 82 4.57 2.68 -10.00
CA LEU A 82 5.02 3.92 -10.64
C LEU A 82 6.39 4.38 -10.11
N LEU A 83 6.56 4.42 -8.79
CA LEU A 83 7.84 4.84 -8.20
C LEU A 83 8.97 3.87 -8.53
N LEU A 84 8.70 2.57 -8.53
CA LEU A 84 9.71 1.58 -8.89
C LEU A 84 10.09 1.69 -10.36
N SER A 85 9.10 1.85 -11.25
CA SER A 85 9.33 2.06 -12.68
C SER A 85 10.18 3.30 -12.95
N ALA A 86 9.88 4.41 -12.28
CA ALA A 86 10.65 5.65 -12.39
C ALA A 86 12.06 5.54 -11.81
N ALA A 87 12.25 4.77 -10.72
CA ALA A 87 13.56 4.56 -10.11
C ALA A 87 14.46 3.63 -10.93
N LEU A 88 13.87 2.65 -11.63
CA LEU A 88 14.58 1.67 -12.46
C LEU A 88 14.66 2.07 -13.94
N ASN A 89 13.93 3.11 -14.36
CA ASN A 89 13.75 3.49 -15.77
C ASN A 89 13.19 2.33 -16.62
N GLU A 90 12.18 1.66 -16.09
CA GLU A 90 11.53 0.49 -16.67
C GLU A 90 10.04 0.76 -16.90
N GLN A 91 9.39 -0.04 -17.76
CA GLN A 91 7.95 0.09 -17.98
C GLN A 91 7.16 -0.36 -16.74
N PRO A 92 6.04 0.33 -16.41
CA PRO A 92 5.13 -0.12 -15.36
C PRO A 92 4.48 -1.46 -15.67
N VAL A 93 4.21 -2.22 -14.60
CA VAL A 93 3.39 -3.42 -14.67
C VAL A 93 2.00 -3.04 -15.15
N GLY A 94 1.48 -3.72 -16.16
CA GLY A 94 0.15 -3.46 -16.71
C GLY A 94 -1.01 -3.98 -15.83
N PRO A 95 -2.25 -3.52 -16.11
CA PRO A 95 -2.62 -2.69 -17.25
C PRO A 95 -2.36 -1.19 -17.02
N ALA A 96 -1.96 -0.47 -18.07
CA ALA A 96 -1.63 0.97 -17.98
C ALA A 96 -2.80 1.83 -17.44
N ARG A 97 -4.04 1.44 -17.75
CA ARG A 97 -5.26 2.13 -17.26
C ARG A 97 -5.37 2.18 -15.73
N PHE A 98 -4.71 1.28 -15.01
CA PHE A 98 -4.73 1.28 -13.54
C PHE A 98 -3.88 2.41 -12.93
N ALA A 99 -2.91 2.95 -13.65
CA ALA A 99 -2.23 4.17 -13.21
C ALA A 99 -3.25 5.32 -13.12
N ALA A 100 -3.98 5.59 -14.21
CA ALA A 100 -4.98 6.65 -14.25
C ALA A 100 -6.06 6.50 -13.15
N ILE A 101 -6.53 5.28 -12.89
CA ILE A 101 -7.59 5.04 -11.90
C ILE A 101 -7.09 5.17 -10.45
N PHE A 102 -5.87 4.69 -10.15
CA PHE A 102 -5.42 4.47 -8.77
C PHE A 102 -4.27 5.39 -8.32
N GLU A 103 -3.66 6.20 -9.19
CA GLU A 103 -2.54 7.07 -8.79
C GLU A 103 -2.96 8.34 -8.05
N ARG A 104 -4.28 8.63 -8.03
CA ARG A 104 -4.87 9.82 -7.41
C ARG A 104 -4.45 9.98 -5.94
N GLY A 105 -3.80 11.10 -5.61
CA GLY A 105 -3.61 11.54 -4.22
C GLY A 105 -4.85 12.23 -3.65
N ILE A 106 -4.87 12.54 -2.36
CA ILE A 106 -5.93 13.38 -1.75
C ILE A 106 -5.52 14.84 -1.87
N ASP A 107 -6.38 15.68 -2.45
CA ASP A 107 -6.14 17.14 -2.57
C ASP A 107 -6.47 17.84 -1.25
N PRO A 108 -5.57 18.65 -0.66
CA PRO A 108 -5.89 19.47 0.52
C PRO A 108 -6.88 20.62 0.24
N HIS A 109 -7.07 21.04 -1.02
CA HIS A 109 -7.94 22.16 -1.41
C HIS A 109 -9.24 21.68 -2.07
N VAL A 110 -10.01 20.85 -1.36
CA VAL A 110 -11.26 20.24 -1.91
C VAL A 110 -12.39 21.27 -2.07
N ASP A 111 -12.37 22.36 -1.28
CA ASP A 111 -13.48 23.30 -1.14
C ASP A 111 -13.35 24.56 -2.03
N ASP A 112 -12.24 24.74 -2.75
CA ASP A 112 -12.03 25.87 -3.66
C ASP A 112 -12.08 25.40 -5.13
N PRO A 113 -13.24 25.53 -5.80
CA PRO A 113 -13.37 25.15 -7.20
C PRO A 113 -12.51 26.00 -8.17
N GLU A 114 -11.97 27.14 -7.73
CA GLU A 114 -11.04 27.95 -8.54
C GLU A 114 -9.58 27.48 -8.41
N HIS A 115 -9.28 26.61 -7.43
CA HIS A 115 -7.94 26.08 -7.17
C HIS A 115 -7.88 24.55 -7.08
N CYS A 116 -8.59 23.85 -7.98
CA CYS A 116 -8.44 22.40 -8.10
C CYS A 116 -7.21 22.06 -8.96
N HIS A 117 -6.22 21.37 -8.39
CA HIS A 117 -5.08 20.87 -9.17
C HIS A 117 -5.55 19.85 -10.24
N ALA A 118 -4.76 19.66 -11.30
CA ALA A 118 -5.07 18.62 -12.29
C ALA A 118 -4.92 17.23 -11.65
N HIS A 119 -5.95 16.41 -11.76
CA HIS A 119 -6.02 15.10 -11.12
C HIS A 119 -6.47 14.02 -12.08
N SER A 120 -5.97 12.80 -11.91
CA SER A 120 -6.39 11.64 -12.69
C SER A 120 -7.86 11.34 -12.45
N GLU A 121 -8.60 11.05 -13.53
CA GLU A 121 -10.03 10.75 -13.48
C GLU A 121 -10.28 9.43 -12.75
N VAL A 122 -11.06 9.50 -11.67
CA VAL A 122 -11.50 8.32 -10.92
C VAL A 122 -12.91 7.94 -11.39
N PRO A 123 -13.21 6.66 -11.64
CA PRO A 123 -14.55 6.23 -12.03
C PRO A 123 -15.62 6.64 -11.01
N GLN A 124 -16.71 7.23 -11.50
CA GLN A 124 -17.82 7.68 -10.64
C GLN A 124 -18.87 6.59 -10.40
N ARG A 125 -19.18 5.79 -11.42
CA ARG A 125 -20.16 4.70 -11.32
C ARG A 125 -19.47 3.42 -10.87
N ASP A 126 -20.13 2.65 -10.02
CA ASP A 126 -19.57 1.39 -9.48
C ASP A 126 -19.20 0.37 -10.57
N GLU A 127 -19.95 0.35 -11.67
CA GLU A 127 -19.73 -0.53 -12.83
C GLU A 127 -18.48 -0.18 -13.66
N ASP A 128 -17.99 1.05 -13.57
CA ASP A 128 -16.80 1.50 -14.29
C ASP A 128 -15.50 1.13 -13.54
N TRP A 129 -15.61 0.61 -12.31
CA TRP A 129 -14.46 0.16 -11.55
C TRP A 129 -13.96 -1.20 -12.04
N PRO A 130 -12.63 -1.43 -12.05
CA PRO A 130 -12.07 -2.75 -12.32
C PRO A 130 -12.60 -3.79 -11.33
N ALA A 131 -12.86 -5.00 -11.80
CA ALA A 131 -13.33 -6.07 -10.93
C ALA A 131 -12.27 -6.38 -9.85
N LEU A 132 -12.71 -6.72 -8.63
CA LEU A 132 -11.81 -7.01 -7.51
C LEU A 132 -10.72 -8.01 -7.89
N GLY A 133 -11.07 -9.09 -8.62
CA GLY A 133 -10.11 -10.09 -9.08
C GLY A 133 -9.01 -9.52 -9.99
N GLU A 134 -9.33 -8.55 -10.85
CA GLU A 134 -8.34 -7.87 -11.69
C GLU A 134 -7.38 -7.01 -10.86
N VAL A 135 -7.91 -6.29 -9.86
CA VAL A 135 -7.12 -5.45 -8.95
C VAL A 135 -6.16 -6.31 -8.12
N LEU A 136 -6.64 -7.44 -7.59
CA LEU A 136 -5.81 -8.37 -6.82
C LEU A 136 -4.73 -9.04 -7.69
N ALA A 137 -5.07 -9.46 -8.91
CA ALA A 137 -4.10 -10.00 -9.84
C ALA A 137 -3.01 -8.97 -10.19
N TYR A 138 -3.38 -7.70 -10.36
CA TYR A 138 -2.43 -6.61 -10.56
C TYR A 138 -1.52 -6.41 -9.34
N ARG A 139 -2.11 -6.30 -8.14
CA ARG A 139 -1.39 -6.21 -6.87
C ARG A 139 -0.32 -7.30 -6.77
N ASP A 140 -0.69 -8.54 -7.05
CA ASP A 140 0.21 -9.69 -6.91
C ASP A 140 1.35 -9.65 -7.94
N ARG A 141 1.11 -9.20 -9.17
CA ARG A 141 2.18 -8.96 -10.16
C ARG A 141 3.16 -7.87 -9.70
N VAL A 142 2.67 -6.77 -9.14
CA VAL A 142 3.53 -5.70 -8.62
C VAL A 142 4.36 -6.19 -7.43
N ARG A 143 3.75 -6.90 -6.48
CA ARG A 143 4.45 -7.52 -5.35
C ARG A 143 5.52 -8.52 -5.81
N ALA A 144 5.22 -9.32 -6.83
CA ALA A 144 6.17 -10.25 -7.44
C ALA A 144 7.35 -9.53 -8.10
N ARG A 145 7.11 -8.39 -8.77
CA ARG A 145 8.18 -7.54 -9.32
C ARG A 145 9.10 -7.02 -8.22
N LEU A 146 8.56 -6.53 -7.10
CA LEU A 146 9.40 -6.10 -5.98
C LEU A 146 10.22 -7.26 -5.42
N ALA A 147 9.61 -8.44 -5.25
CA ALA A 147 10.33 -9.61 -4.77
C ALA A 147 11.45 -10.05 -5.74
N ALA A 148 11.23 -9.93 -7.06
CA ALA A 148 12.26 -10.19 -8.07
C ALA A 148 13.43 -9.21 -7.97
N LEU A 149 13.15 -7.91 -7.82
CA LEU A 149 14.17 -6.88 -7.61
C LEU A 149 15.05 -7.22 -6.40
N TYR A 150 14.47 -7.63 -5.27
CA TYR A 150 15.25 -8.00 -4.10
C TYR A 150 16.19 -9.18 -4.37
N ARG A 151 15.77 -10.18 -5.16
CA ARG A 151 16.65 -11.28 -5.57
C ARG A 151 17.82 -10.79 -6.42
N GLU A 152 17.57 -9.92 -7.40
CA GLU A 152 18.61 -9.32 -8.24
C GLU A 152 19.63 -8.52 -7.42
N LEU A 153 19.14 -7.73 -6.46
CA LEU A 153 19.99 -6.93 -5.57
C LEU A 153 20.83 -7.81 -4.63
N GLU A 154 20.24 -8.88 -4.09
CA GLU A 154 20.94 -9.83 -3.21
C GLU A 154 21.96 -10.71 -3.96
N ALA A 155 21.67 -11.05 -5.22
CA ALA A 155 22.58 -11.78 -6.10
C ALA A 155 23.72 -10.90 -6.65
N GLY A 156 23.64 -9.58 -6.47
CA GLY A 156 24.60 -8.62 -7.03
C GLY A 156 24.44 -8.37 -8.54
N GLU A 157 23.35 -8.87 -9.14
CA GLU A 157 22.99 -8.63 -10.54
C GLU A 157 22.55 -7.18 -10.77
N ARG A 158 22.06 -6.53 -9.72
CA ARG A 158 21.70 -5.11 -9.72
C ARG A 158 22.31 -4.38 -8.53
N VAL A 159 22.74 -3.14 -8.78
CA VAL A 159 23.30 -2.26 -7.74
C VAL A 159 22.19 -1.52 -7.00
N LEU A 160 22.19 -1.60 -5.67
CA LEU A 160 21.32 -0.77 -4.82
C LEU A 160 21.84 0.68 -4.81
N THR A 161 21.24 1.53 -5.62
CA THR A 161 21.55 2.96 -5.59
C THR A 161 20.91 3.66 -4.40
N ARG A 162 21.47 4.79 -3.96
CA ARG A 162 20.86 5.64 -2.90
C ARG A 162 19.45 6.10 -3.28
N ARG A 163 19.20 6.37 -4.57
CA ARG A 163 17.88 6.73 -5.08
C ARG A 163 16.89 5.58 -4.88
N LEU A 164 17.26 4.37 -5.31
CA LEU A 164 16.41 3.19 -5.15
C LEU A 164 16.15 2.87 -3.67
N ALA A 165 17.16 2.93 -2.82
CA ALA A 165 16.99 2.72 -1.38
C ALA A 165 15.97 3.69 -0.76
N ARG A 166 16.04 4.98 -1.12
CA ARG A 166 15.07 5.99 -0.66
C ARG A 166 13.67 5.75 -1.21
N THR A 167 13.56 5.33 -2.47
CA THR A 167 12.27 4.94 -3.06
C THR A 167 11.65 3.78 -2.29
N LEU A 168 12.43 2.76 -1.92
CA LEU A 168 11.93 1.62 -1.14
C LEU A 168 11.44 2.06 0.26
N VAL A 169 12.18 2.95 0.94
CA VAL A 169 11.75 3.51 2.23
C VAL A 169 10.43 4.27 2.08
N MET A 170 10.32 5.16 1.08
CA MET A 170 9.12 5.95 0.82
C MET A 170 7.89 5.06 0.57
N VAL A 171 8.04 4.00 -0.24
CA VAL A 171 6.93 3.05 -0.49
C VAL A 171 6.51 2.34 0.79
N LEU A 172 7.47 1.90 1.62
CA LEU A 172 7.14 1.22 2.87
C LEU A 172 6.42 2.14 3.86
N GLU A 173 6.86 3.39 3.99
CA GLU A 173 6.22 4.40 4.85
C GLU A 173 4.83 4.76 4.34
N HIS A 174 4.67 4.93 3.03
CA HIS A 174 3.39 5.18 2.38
C HIS A 174 2.38 4.06 2.69
N ASP A 175 2.76 2.80 2.51
CA ASP A 175 1.91 1.65 2.87
C ASP A 175 1.53 1.68 4.35
N GLY A 176 2.48 2.05 5.23
CA GLY A 176 2.26 2.24 6.67
C GLY A 176 1.21 3.31 6.98
N PHE A 177 1.29 4.48 6.35
CA PHE A 177 0.29 5.55 6.53
C PHE A 177 -1.10 5.12 6.06
N HIS A 178 -1.21 4.39 4.95
CA HIS A 178 -2.49 3.88 4.50
C HIS A 178 -3.08 2.84 5.45
N ILE A 179 -2.24 1.98 6.06
CA ILE A 179 -2.67 1.07 7.12
C ILE A 179 -3.24 1.86 8.30
N GLU A 180 -2.52 2.86 8.83
CA GLU A 180 -2.97 3.66 9.97
C GLU A 180 -4.30 4.38 9.68
N VAL A 181 -4.37 5.11 8.57
CA VAL A 181 -5.54 5.86 8.15
C VAL A 181 -6.75 4.94 7.94
N ARG A 182 -6.54 3.75 7.38
CA ARG A 182 -7.60 2.75 7.19
C ARG A 182 -8.12 2.21 8.52
N MET A 183 -7.24 1.99 9.50
CA MET A 183 -7.65 1.57 10.84
C MET A 183 -8.47 2.65 11.54
N LEU A 184 -8.06 3.92 11.45
CA LEU A 184 -8.80 5.04 12.04
C LEU A 184 -10.23 5.12 11.49
N PHE A 185 -10.43 5.01 10.17
CA PHE A 185 -11.77 5.03 9.59
C PHE A 185 -12.69 3.95 10.13
N ARG A 186 -12.16 2.75 10.38
CA ARG A 186 -12.96 1.65 10.89
C ARG A 186 -13.35 1.87 12.34
N ILE A 187 -12.46 2.38 13.17
CA ILE A 187 -12.78 2.76 14.56
C ILE A 187 -13.89 3.81 14.56
N THR A 188 -13.77 4.85 13.71
CA THR A 188 -14.79 5.91 13.62
C THR A 188 -16.12 5.40 13.05
N ALA A 189 -16.11 4.51 12.04
CA ALA A 189 -17.33 3.94 11.49
C ALA A 189 -18.03 2.98 12.45
N ALA A 190 -17.27 2.16 13.19
CA ALA A 190 -17.81 1.28 14.23
C ALA A 190 -18.41 2.09 15.39
N ALA A 191 -17.72 3.13 15.85
CA ALA A 191 -18.22 4.05 16.88
C ALA A 191 -19.47 4.84 16.46
N ARG A 192 -19.77 4.94 15.16
CA ARG A 192 -21.00 5.56 14.63
C ARG A 192 -22.13 4.57 14.37
N ALA A 193 -21.81 3.28 14.23
CA ALA A 193 -22.77 2.21 14.01
C ALA A 193 -23.31 1.61 15.33
N ASP A 194 -22.73 2.01 16.46
CA ASP A 194 -23.19 1.70 17.82
C ASP A 194 -23.68 2.99 18.50
N PRO A 195 -24.88 3.49 18.16
CA PRO A 195 -25.53 4.50 18.96
C PRO A 195 -26.24 3.76 20.11
N ASP A 196 -25.78 3.97 21.33
CA ASP A 196 -26.69 3.88 22.47
C ASP A 196 -27.93 4.78 22.23
#